data_AF-A0A2S2D0Y7-F1
#
_entry.id   AF-A0A2S2D0Y7-F1
#
_cell.length_a   1.000
_cell.length_b   1.000
_cell.length_c   1.000
_cell.angle_alpha   90.00
_cell.angle_beta   90.00
_cell.angle_gamma   90.00
#
_symmetry.space_group_name_H-M   'P 1'
#
loop_
_entity.id
_entity.type
_entity.pdbx_description
1 polymer ?
#
loop_
_entity_poly.entity_id
_entity_poly.type
_entity_poly.pdbx_seq_one_letter_code
_entity_poly.pdbx_strand_id
1 'polypeptide(L)'
;MTSSNRVRLTGVAESVPGTTPANPRMRKQRVTSIGLTSKTDYEDSAELRDDRMNADPMAVGQTNGGQLAIEWHYPVPGSLLDAEIASAFCNDWVNTPSRENDGTPASAIASVTAATQVVAVAAGTAFAAGHLVLFSGFSAANNGVRKVTTGSATVPAFAASGLVDDAAPGAAARMKVVGAEGAAGDITATLTGLASTALDFTTLGLSVGQWVKIGGTAAGYRFDTDGCNVWARIIGIAAHALTLDNRPAAGWAVDAGAGKTIRLWFGDTIRNGVAIRSVSLERGYMGQTTPTYIVQAGMRVNTLEFGGAAKKPATGSVSFMGMGGGSGTVSLDDTPDEAPDMAAYPVMAFSANCGRIGVGGSALGRPDWARSIKFTINNNLRARDALSDGDAFSPGPVEIADGSCDVAVELDTFFGSSSLLQLIETGQQVGVNCRLEKGGRAMIWEAPRLTAKEGDPAVGGKNQDVTLAPRFSASKDSLTGAQLLLNRIEYYQ
;
A
#
# COMPACT_ATOMS: atom_id res chain seq x y z
N MET A 1 -15.02 -30.07 17.15
CA MET A 1 -14.86 -29.68 15.73
C MET A 1 -14.63 -28.17 15.66
N THR A 2 -13.64 -27.70 14.90
CA THR A 2 -13.41 -26.25 14.71
C THR A 2 -14.16 -25.75 13.47
N SER A 3 -14.74 -24.56 13.56
CA SER A 3 -15.35 -23.89 12.41
C SER A 3 -14.30 -23.04 11.69
N SER A 4 -14.39 -22.94 10.36
CA SER A 4 -13.55 -22.00 9.58
C SER A 4 -13.68 -20.56 10.07
N ASN A 5 -14.87 -20.16 10.56
CA ASN A 5 -15.13 -18.84 11.15
C ASN A 5 -14.43 -18.62 12.51
N ARG A 6 -13.76 -19.65 13.04
CA ARG A 6 -12.96 -19.58 14.28
C ARG A 6 -11.47 -19.79 14.01
N VAL A 7 -11.04 -19.62 12.76
CA VAL A 7 -9.61 -19.56 12.41
C VAL A 7 -9.14 -18.11 12.47
N ARG A 8 -8.09 -17.86 13.23
CA ARG A 8 -7.45 -16.55 13.38
C ARG A 8 -6.16 -16.54 12.56
N LEU A 9 -5.98 -15.56 11.67
CA LEU A 9 -4.69 -15.26 11.05
C LEU A 9 -4.04 -14.09 11.78
N THR A 10 -2.78 -14.27 12.15
CA THR A 10 -1.92 -13.20 12.68
C THR A 10 -0.55 -13.24 12.03
N GLY A 11 0.20 -12.16 12.13
CA GLY A 11 1.57 -12.13 11.63
C GLY A 11 2.37 -10.93 12.09
N VAL A 12 3.67 -10.99 11.83
CA VAL A 12 4.64 -9.95 12.18
C VAL A 12 5.73 -9.90 11.11
N ALA A 13 6.30 -8.72 10.87
CA ALA A 13 7.46 -8.58 9.99
C ALA A 13 8.71 -9.17 10.65
N GLU A 14 9.55 -9.82 9.84
CA GLU A 14 10.83 -10.34 10.28
C GLU A 14 11.95 -9.33 9.96
N SER A 15 12.89 -9.15 10.89
CA SER A 15 14.12 -8.39 10.62
C SER A 15 15.18 -9.22 9.89
N VAL A 16 15.15 -10.54 10.11
CA VAL A 16 15.99 -11.54 9.44
C VAL A 16 15.06 -12.63 8.89
N PRO A 17 15.09 -12.91 7.57
CA PRO A 17 14.22 -13.93 6.99
C PRO A 17 14.33 -15.29 7.65
N GLY A 18 13.19 -15.90 7.94
CA GLY A 18 13.10 -17.20 8.60
C GLY A 18 13.21 -17.12 10.13
N THR A 19 13.49 -15.95 10.70
CA THR A 19 13.62 -15.75 12.14
C THR A 19 12.45 -14.93 12.69
N THR A 20 11.52 -15.60 13.37
CA THR A 20 10.44 -14.91 14.08
C THR A 20 11.02 -14.05 15.22
N PRO A 21 10.62 -12.77 15.35
CA PRO A 21 11.07 -11.92 16.45
C PRO A 21 10.78 -12.54 17.82
N ALA A 22 11.68 -12.34 18.79
CA ALA A 22 11.42 -12.75 20.17
C ALA A 22 10.31 -11.89 20.79
N ASN A 23 9.30 -12.53 21.41
CA ASN A 23 8.09 -11.88 21.92
C ASN A 23 7.43 -10.96 20.86
N PRO A 24 7.01 -11.52 19.72
CA PRO A 24 6.52 -10.73 18.61
C PRO A 24 5.19 -10.07 18.99
N ARG A 25 5.04 -8.79 18.65
CA ARG A 25 3.74 -8.12 18.66
C ARG A 25 2.99 -8.47 17.38
N MET A 26 2.18 -9.51 17.45
CA MET A 26 1.48 -10.07 16.28
C MET A 26 0.26 -9.22 15.94
N ARG A 27 -0.12 -9.18 14.67
CA ARG A 27 -1.26 -8.39 14.19
C ARG A 27 -2.25 -9.26 13.46
N LYS A 28 -3.53 -9.15 13.80
CA LYS A 28 -4.60 -9.83 13.07
C LYS A 28 -4.78 -9.23 11.68
N GLN A 29 -5.25 -10.04 10.73
CA GLN A 29 -5.56 -9.58 9.38
C GLN A 29 -6.96 -10.01 8.94
N ARG A 30 -7.59 -9.14 8.15
CA ARG A 30 -8.87 -9.41 7.49
C ARG A 30 -8.60 -10.17 6.19
N VAL A 31 -9.19 -11.36 6.09
CA VAL A 31 -9.05 -12.26 4.95
C VAL A 31 -10.40 -12.87 4.60
N THR A 32 -10.60 -13.20 3.33
CA THR A 32 -11.77 -13.95 2.86
C THR A 32 -11.47 -15.44 2.71
N SER A 33 -10.19 -15.81 2.56
CA SER A 33 -9.74 -17.20 2.62
C SER A 33 -8.30 -17.30 3.11
N ILE A 34 -7.97 -18.46 3.69
CA ILE A 34 -6.63 -18.80 4.17
C ILE A 34 -6.21 -20.14 3.56
N GLY A 35 -5.47 -20.10 2.47
CA GLY A 35 -4.92 -21.25 1.74
C GLY A 35 -3.45 -21.53 2.04
N LEU A 36 -2.95 -21.12 3.22
CA LEU A 36 -1.56 -21.37 3.61
C LEU A 36 -1.32 -22.86 3.89
N THR A 37 -0.12 -23.36 3.64
CA THR A 37 0.25 -24.76 3.90
C THR A 37 1.70 -24.84 4.36
N SER A 38 1.92 -25.60 5.44
CA SER A 38 3.22 -26.14 5.83
C SER A 38 3.06 -27.66 5.84
N LYS A 39 3.75 -28.35 4.95
CA LYS A 39 3.60 -29.80 4.73
C LYS A 39 4.96 -30.45 4.77
N THR A 40 5.08 -31.54 5.51
CA THR A 40 6.24 -32.44 5.44
C THR A 40 6.09 -33.33 4.21
N ASP A 41 7.15 -33.41 3.43
CA ASP A 41 7.26 -34.27 2.26
C ASP A 41 7.84 -35.61 2.68
N TYR A 42 7.27 -36.71 2.16
CA TYR A 42 7.65 -38.08 2.49
C TYR A 42 8.00 -38.89 1.24
N GLU A 43 8.97 -39.79 1.36
CA GLU A 43 9.31 -40.79 0.34
C GLU A 43 9.26 -42.21 0.92
N ASP A 44 8.85 -43.17 0.09
CA ASP A 44 8.88 -44.59 0.43
C ASP A 44 10.31 -45.14 0.31
N SER A 45 10.74 -45.95 1.27
CA SER A 45 12.04 -46.62 1.21
C SER A 45 12.07 -47.66 0.08
N ALA A 46 13.15 -47.68 -0.70
CA ALA A 46 13.44 -48.70 -1.70
C ALA A 46 14.12 -49.96 -1.12
N GLU A 47 14.14 -50.12 0.21
CA GLU A 47 14.73 -51.27 0.89
C GLU A 47 14.08 -52.59 0.43
N LEU A 48 14.90 -53.54 -0.02
CA LEU A 48 14.44 -54.89 -0.35
C LEU A 48 14.33 -55.73 0.92
N ARG A 49 13.13 -56.23 1.19
CA ARG A 49 12.83 -57.11 2.33
C ARG A 49 12.34 -58.47 1.85
N ASP A 50 12.68 -59.52 2.60
CA ASP A 50 12.29 -60.91 2.31
C ASP A 50 10.92 -61.29 2.92
N ASP A 51 10.31 -60.40 3.69
CA ASP A 51 9.02 -60.59 4.38
C ASP A 51 7.79 -60.10 3.60
N ARG A 52 8.00 -59.58 2.38
CA ARG A 52 6.97 -58.99 1.50
C ARG A 52 6.23 -57.78 2.10
N MET A 53 6.81 -57.08 3.07
CA MET A 53 6.24 -55.87 3.68
C MET A 53 6.97 -54.60 3.20
N ASN A 54 6.29 -53.45 3.25
CA ASN A 54 6.90 -52.14 3.00
C ASN A 54 7.41 -51.54 4.32
N ALA A 55 8.50 -50.77 4.25
CA ALA A 55 8.95 -49.95 5.39
C ALA A 55 8.09 -48.69 5.54
N ASP A 56 8.19 -48.05 6.70
CA ASP A 56 7.53 -46.77 6.96
C ASP A 56 8.09 -45.67 6.03
N PRO A 57 7.25 -44.76 5.49
CA PRO A 57 7.72 -43.62 4.71
C PRO A 57 8.64 -42.70 5.53
N MET A 58 9.70 -42.20 4.91
CA MET A 58 10.65 -41.29 5.55
C MET A 58 10.34 -39.84 5.21
N ALA A 59 10.43 -38.93 6.18
CA ALA A 59 10.33 -37.50 5.91
C ALA A 59 11.60 -37.02 5.20
N VAL A 60 11.45 -36.40 4.02
CA VAL A 60 12.57 -35.94 3.17
C VAL A 60 12.67 -34.42 3.08
N GLY A 61 11.62 -33.70 3.49
CA GLY A 61 11.62 -32.24 3.44
C GLY A 61 10.33 -31.62 3.96
N GLN A 62 10.20 -30.31 3.74
CA GLN A 62 9.06 -29.51 4.12
C GLN A 62 8.84 -28.41 3.07
N THR A 63 7.64 -28.38 2.53
CA THR A 63 7.18 -27.29 1.67
C THR A 63 6.34 -26.30 2.49
N ASN A 64 6.66 -25.01 2.38
CA ASN A 64 5.99 -23.94 3.10
C ASN A 64 5.56 -22.79 2.18
N GLY A 65 4.29 -22.41 2.21
CA GLY A 65 3.76 -21.36 1.34
C GLY A 65 2.24 -21.28 1.33
N GLY A 66 1.69 -20.88 0.19
CA GLY A 66 0.25 -20.82 -0.07
C GLY A 66 -0.27 -19.40 -0.24
N GLN A 67 -1.59 -19.24 -0.27
CA GLN A 67 -2.23 -17.98 -0.68
C GLN A 67 -3.28 -17.52 0.32
N LEU A 68 -3.39 -16.20 0.49
CA LEU A 68 -4.47 -15.52 1.17
C LEU A 68 -5.34 -14.80 0.13
N ALA A 69 -6.66 -14.82 0.30
CA ALA A 69 -7.55 -13.93 -0.44
C ALA A 69 -8.01 -12.79 0.48
N ILE A 70 -8.06 -11.58 -0.07
CA ILE A 70 -8.44 -10.36 0.65
C ILE A 70 -9.47 -9.55 -0.14
N GLU A 71 -10.23 -8.75 0.59
CA GLU A 71 -10.93 -7.60 0.04
C GLU A 71 -10.17 -6.33 0.40
N TRP A 72 -9.93 -5.46 -0.58
CA TRP A 72 -9.11 -4.28 -0.35
C TRP A 72 -9.82 -3.27 0.55
N HIS A 73 -9.15 -2.92 1.63
CA HIS A 73 -9.34 -1.72 2.41
C HIS A 73 -8.06 -0.87 2.33
N TYR A 74 -8.09 0.34 2.90
CA TYR A 74 -6.88 1.17 2.97
C TYR A 74 -5.78 0.43 3.78
N PRO A 75 -4.55 0.26 3.24
CA PRO A 75 -3.46 -0.44 3.93
C PRO A 75 -2.87 0.45 5.02
N VAL A 76 -3.44 0.33 6.23
CA VAL A 76 -3.06 1.13 7.41
C VAL A 76 -1.57 0.90 7.72
N PRO A 77 -0.77 1.96 7.90
CA PRO A 77 0.64 1.83 8.30
C PRO A 77 0.78 0.93 9.52
N GLY A 78 1.76 0.03 9.50
CA GLY A 78 2.00 -0.91 10.59
C GLY A 78 1.07 -2.12 10.63
N SER A 79 0.02 -2.22 9.80
CA SER A 79 -0.81 -3.45 9.73
C SER A 79 -0.06 -4.64 9.11
N LEU A 80 -0.60 -5.85 9.19
CA LEU A 80 0.04 -7.01 8.53
C LEU A 80 0.07 -6.84 6.99
N LEU A 81 -1.01 -6.31 6.42
CA LEU A 81 -1.09 -6.01 4.97
C LEU A 81 -0.02 -4.99 4.53
N ASP A 82 0.36 -4.05 5.41
CA ASP A 82 1.46 -3.09 5.15
C ASP A 82 2.80 -3.81 4.94
N ALA A 83 3.10 -4.80 5.79
CA ALA A 83 4.31 -5.62 5.70
C ALA A 83 4.27 -6.57 4.50
N GLU A 84 3.10 -7.14 4.18
CA GLU A 84 2.91 -7.97 2.98
C GLU A 84 3.12 -7.15 1.70
N ILE A 85 2.66 -5.90 1.65
CA ILE A 85 2.93 -5.00 0.52
C ILE A 85 4.43 -4.68 0.43
N ALA A 86 5.09 -4.39 1.55
CA ALA A 86 6.55 -4.18 1.57
C ALA A 86 7.32 -5.42 1.06
N SER A 87 6.86 -6.62 1.42
CA SER A 87 7.38 -7.89 0.90
C SER A 87 7.14 -8.05 -0.60
N ALA A 88 5.93 -7.76 -1.08
CA ALA A 88 5.60 -7.86 -2.50
C ALA A 88 6.41 -6.90 -3.37
N PHE A 89 6.62 -5.68 -2.88
CA PHE A 89 7.41 -4.67 -3.59
C PHE A 89 8.92 -4.85 -3.38
N CYS A 90 9.37 -5.78 -2.53
CA CYS A 90 10.77 -5.92 -2.12
C CYS A 90 11.38 -4.55 -1.75
N ASN A 91 10.66 -3.75 -0.97
CA ASN A 91 11.08 -2.40 -0.60
C ASN A 91 10.33 -1.91 0.64
N ASP A 92 10.84 -0.84 1.27
CA ASP A 92 10.13 -0.17 2.35
C ASP A 92 9.25 0.96 1.83
N TRP A 93 8.22 1.28 2.60
CA TRP A 93 7.44 2.49 2.40
C TRP A 93 8.28 3.72 2.69
N VAL A 94 8.26 4.68 1.77
CA VAL A 94 8.67 6.06 2.02
C VAL A 94 7.52 6.75 2.73
N ASN A 95 7.59 6.76 4.06
CA ASN A 95 6.54 7.33 4.91
C ASN A 95 6.72 8.84 5.11
N THR A 96 5.63 9.59 5.05
CA THR A 96 5.59 10.98 5.52
C THR A 96 5.79 11.03 7.05
N PRO A 97 6.36 12.12 7.60
CA PRO A 97 6.63 12.22 9.03
C PRO A 97 5.40 11.94 9.89
N SER A 98 5.59 11.14 10.95
CA SER A 98 4.53 10.80 11.89
C SER A 98 5.06 10.51 13.29
N ARG A 99 4.18 10.61 14.29
CA ARG A 99 4.40 10.22 15.69
C ARG A 99 3.13 9.59 16.22
N GLU A 100 3.25 8.53 16.99
CA GLU A 100 2.14 7.81 17.58
C GLU A 100 2.56 7.26 18.94
N ASN A 101 1.70 7.42 19.94
CA ASN A 101 1.98 6.96 21.30
C ASN A 101 1.89 5.43 21.46
N ASP A 102 1.33 4.74 20.46
CA ASP A 102 1.37 3.29 20.27
C ASP A 102 1.06 2.49 21.55
N GLY A 103 -0.07 2.80 22.18
CA GLY A 103 -0.54 2.11 23.38
C GLY A 103 0.03 2.66 24.69
N THR A 104 1.08 3.48 24.65
CA THR A 104 1.70 4.07 25.86
C THR A 104 1.55 5.60 25.86
N PRO A 105 0.76 6.19 26.77
CA PRO A 105 0.60 7.64 26.86
C PRO A 105 1.93 8.38 26.97
N ALA A 106 2.01 9.56 26.34
CA ALA A 106 3.19 10.43 26.36
C ALA A 106 4.53 9.81 25.88
N SER A 107 4.51 8.72 25.11
CA SER A 107 5.73 8.02 24.67
C SER A 107 6.43 8.71 23.50
N ALA A 108 5.72 8.94 22.39
CA ALA A 108 6.25 9.61 21.19
C ALA A 108 5.77 11.05 21.05
N ILE A 109 4.61 11.37 21.61
CA ILE A 109 4.01 12.71 21.68
C ILE A 109 3.88 13.04 23.16
N ALA A 110 4.86 13.77 23.69
CA ALA A 110 5.03 14.00 25.12
C ALA A 110 4.09 15.07 25.68
N SER A 111 3.87 16.17 24.95
CA SER A 111 2.94 17.22 25.39
C SER A 111 2.51 18.15 24.26
N VAL A 112 1.37 18.83 24.44
CA VAL A 112 0.89 19.95 23.64
C VAL A 112 0.85 21.19 24.53
N THR A 113 1.48 22.28 24.09
CA THR A 113 1.49 23.57 24.80
C THR A 113 0.74 24.61 24.00
N ALA A 114 -0.41 25.07 24.50
CA ALA A 114 -1.28 26.03 23.85
C ALA A 114 -0.64 27.42 23.74
N ALA A 115 0.06 27.89 24.76
CA ALA A 115 0.65 29.24 24.77
C ALA A 115 1.65 29.46 23.62
N THR A 116 2.38 28.42 23.22
CA THR A 116 3.38 28.46 22.14
C THR A 116 2.94 27.75 20.87
N GLN A 117 1.79 27.05 20.90
CA GLN A 117 1.32 26.16 19.83
C GLN A 117 2.37 25.09 19.45
N VAL A 118 3.18 24.66 20.42
CA VAL A 118 4.24 23.67 20.25
C VAL A 118 3.76 22.31 20.73
N VAL A 119 4.19 21.26 20.01
CA VAL A 119 4.02 19.87 20.46
C VAL A 119 5.39 19.28 20.68
N ALA A 120 5.65 18.81 21.90
CA ALA A 120 6.88 18.07 22.21
C ALA A 120 6.73 16.62 21.76
N VAL A 121 7.65 16.16 20.92
CA VAL A 121 7.66 14.80 20.37
C VAL A 121 9.05 14.18 20.49
N ALA A 122 9.10 12.85 20.53
CA ALA A 122 10.35 12.11 20.43
C ALA A 122 11.07 12.40 19.11
N ALA A 123 12.40 12.29 19.11
CA ALA A 123 13.22 12.51 17.91
C ALA A 123 12.84 11.52 16.80
N GLY A 124 12.95 11.98 15.55
CA GLY A 124 12.65 11.20 14.34
C GLY A 124 12.59 12.12 13.12
N THR A 125 11.98 11.67 12.01
CA THR A 125 11.84 12.51 10.81
C THR A 125 11.16 13.83 11.16
N ALA A 126 11.72 14.93 10.67
CA ALA A 126 11.27 16.28 10.98
C ALA A 126 9.92 16.61 10.33
N PHE A 127 9.08 17.33 11.05
CA PHE A 127 7.95 18.04 10.45
C PHE A 127 8.51 19.34 9.85
N ALA A 128 8.37 19.54 8.53
CA ALA A 128 8.83 20.76 7.86
C ALA A 128 7.78 21.88 7.95
N ALA A 129 8.24 23.14 7.88
CA ALA A 129 7.32 24.27 7.76
C ALA A 129 6.45 24.13 6.50
N GLY A 130 5.16 24.47 6.61
CA GLY A 130 4.20 24.29 5.54
C GLY A 130 3.54 22.90 5.49
N HIS A 131 4.04 21.88 6.20
CA HIS A 131 3.33 20.60 6.33
C HIS A 131 1.94 20.79 6.96
N LEU A 132 0.97 20.03 6.46
CA LEU A 132 -0.32 19.79 7.09
C LEU A 132 -0.24 18.47 7.86
N VAL A 133 -0.48 18.53 9.17
CA VAL A 133 -0.44 17.38 10.07
C VAL A 133 -1.85 17.10 10.59
N LEU A 134 -2.33 15.88 10.40
CA LEU A 134 -3.55 15.39 11.02
C LEU A 134 -3.25 14.92 12.44
N PHE A 135 -3.92 15.54 13.41
CA PHE A 135 -3.95 15.12 14.79
C PHE A 135 -5.17 14.21 15.00
N SER A 136 -4.96 13.05 15.60
CA SER A 136 -6.02 12.06 15.87
C SER A 136 -5.76 11.35 17.20
N GLY A 137 -6.83 10.88 17.86
CA GLY A 137 -6.74 10.11 19.10
C GLY A 137 -6.31 10.90 20.34
N PHE A 138 -6.27 12.24 20.26
CA PHE A 138 -6.13 13.10 21.43
C PHE A 138 -7.43 13.14 22.21
N SER A 139 -7.33 13.08 23.54
CA SER A 139 -8.45 13.25 24.48
C SER A 139 -8.81 14.73 24.66
N ALA A 140 -7.82 15.62 24.58
CA ALA A 140 -8.02 17.06 24.47
C ALA A 140 -8.60 17.44 23.09
N ALA A 141 -9.12 18.67 22.95
CA ALA A 141 -9.70 19.19 21.72
C ALA A 141 -8.66 19.51 20.60
N ASN A 142 -7.62 18.70 20.50
CA ASN A 142 -6.48 18.88 19.59
C ASN A 142 -6.65 18.18 18.24
N ASN A 143 -7.65 17.32 18.07
CA ASN A 143 -7.86 16.58 16.83
C ASN A 143 -8.14 17.50 15.61
N GLY A 144 -7.81 17.00 14.42
CA GLY A 144 -7.99 17.69 13.15
C GLY A 144 -6.67 18.11 12.48
N VAL A 145 -6.78 18.77 11.33
CA VAL A 145 -5.61 19.19 10.56
C VAL A 145 -5.02 20.49 11.12
N ARG A 146 -3.70 20.54 11.25
CA ARG A 146 -2.93 21.72 11.70
C ARG A 146 -1.75 21.96 10.75
N LYS A 147 -1.48 23.22 10.41
CA LYS A 147 -0.32 23.60 9.58
C LYS A 147 0.90 23.83 10.46
N VAL A 148 2.04 23.30 10.08
CA VAL A 148 3.34 23.56 10.73
C VAL A 148 3.84 24.95 10.32
N THR A 149 4.14 25.79 11.30
CA THR A 149 4.75 27.13 11.11
C THR A 149 6.25 27.09 11.28
N THR A 150 6.74 26.35 12.27
CA THR A 150 8.18 26.16 12.52
C THR A 150 8.47 24.67 12.51
N GLY A 151 9.30 24.26 11.54
CA GLY A 151 9.67 22.87 11.39
C GLY A 151 10.63 22.40 12.48
N SER A 152 10.46 21.16 12.92
CA SER A 152 11.33 20.54 13.94
C SER A 152 11.15 19.02 13.96
N ALA A 153 12.18 18.32 14.45
CA ALA A 153 12.14 16.89 14.72
C ALA A 153 11.61 16.55 16.12
N THR A 154 11.58 17.53 17.04
CA THR A 154 11.28 17.32 18.46
C THR A 154 10.27 18.32 19.04
N VAL A 155 10.18 19.52 18.46
CA VAL A 155 9.32 20.62 18.95
C VAL A 155 8.65 21.39 17.80
N PRO A 156 7.90 20.74 16.90
CA PRO A 156 7.20 21.46 15.84
C PRO A 156 6.19 22.45 16.41
N ALA A 157 6.14 23.65 15.82
CA ALA A 157 5.14 24.67 16.13
C ALA A 157 4.07 24.73 15.03
N PHE A 158 2.84 25.04 15.40
CA PHE A 158 1.69 25.02 14.52
C PHE A 158 1.03 26.40 14.38
N ALA A 159 0.35 26.61 13.25
CA ALA A 159 -0.37 27.84 12.94
C ALA A 159 -1.49 28.12 13.96
N ALA A 160 -1.67 29.40 14.29
CA ALA A 160 -2.23 29.88 15.55
C ALA A 160 -3.71 29.58 15.82
N SER A 161 -3.97 29.46 17.15
CA SER A 161 -5.24 29.27 17.87
C SER A 161 -5.94 27.92 17.65
N GLY A 162 -6.19 27.21 18.75
CA GLY A 162 -6.99 25.99 18.75
C GLY A 162 -6.28 24.74 19.28
N LEU A 163 -4.96 24.78 19.51
CA LEU A 163 -4.34 23.80 20.41
C LEU A 163 -4.68 24.14 21.87
N VAL A 164 -5.02 23.10 22.63
CA VAL A 164 -5.29 23.12 24.06
C VAL A 164 -4.18 22.35 24.76
N ASP A 165 -3.81 22.81 25.95
CA ASP A 165 -2.78 22.15 26.76
C ASP A 165 -3.15 20.68 26.99
N ASP A 166 -2.18 19.81 26.72
CA ASP A 166 -2.26 18.38 26.96
C ASP A 166 -0.89 17.92 27.43
N ALA A 167 -0.72 17.83 28.75
CA ALA A 167 0.57 17.52 29.38
C ALA A 167 0.98 16.04 29.24
N ALA A 168 0.03 15.17 28.86
CA ALA A 168 0.27 13.75 28.67
C ALA A 168 -0.73 13.18 27.64
N PRO A 169 -0.52 13.44 26.34
CA PRO A 169 -1.39 12.92 25.29
C PRO A 169 -1.58 11.41 25.43
N GLY A 170 -2.83 10.96 25.27
CA GLY A 170 -3.23 9.57 25.52
C GLY A 170 -2.53 8.54 24.62
N ALA A 171 -2.72 7.26 24.94
CA ALA A 171 -2.13 6.12 24.24
C ALA A 171 -2.43 6.06 22.73
N ALA A 172 -3.57 6.61 22.30
CA ALA A 172 -4.01 6.65 20.91
C ALA A 172 -3.61 7.95 20.17
N ALA A 173 -2.93 8.89 20.86
CA ALA A 173 -2.57 10.17 20.24
C ALA A 173 -1.58 9.93 19.10
N ARG A 174 -1.91 10.52 17.94
CA ARG A 174 -1.15 10.39 16.70
C ARG A 174 -1.12 11.68 15.91
N MET A 175 0.03 11.97 15.34
CA MET A 175 0.30 13.06 14.41
C MET A 175 0.85 12.49 13.11
N LYS A 176 0.23 12.82 11.97
CA LYS A 176 0.68 12.35 10.65
C LYS A 176 0.69 13.49 9.65
N VAL A 177 1.79 13.69 8.92
CA VAL A 177 1.81 14.59 7.77
C VAL A 177 0.95 14.01 6.66
N VAL A 178 -0.05 14.79 6.22
CA VAL A 178 -1.05 14.40 5.20
C VAL A 178 -1.05 15.34 3.99
N GLY A 179 -0.19 16.35 4.00
CA GLY A 179 -0.16 17.35 2.95
C GLY A 179 0.75 18.54 3.25
N ALA A 180 0.56 19.60 2.47
CA ALA A 180 1.19 20.90 2.68
C ALA A 180 0.23 22.05 2.32
N GLU A 181 0.49 23.23 2.86
CA GLU A 181 -0.28 24.44 2.60
C GLU A 181 0.65 25.63 2.39
N GLY A 182 0.49 26.33 1.26
CA GLY A 182 1.22 27.56 0.95
C GLY A 182 0.79 28.75 1.81
N ALA A 183 1.55 29.83 1.77
CA ALA A 183 1.04 31.12 2.27
C ALA A 183 -0.09 31.65 1.36
N ALA A 184 -0.79 32.71 1.80
CA ALA A 184 -1.86 33.29 1.01
C ALA A 184 -1.30 33.87 -0.32
N GLY A 185 -1.82 33.40 -1.46
CA GLY A 185 -1.33 33.80 -2.79
C GLY A 185 0.02 33.21 -3.20
N ASP A 186 0.55 32.25 -2.43
CA ASP A 186 1.88 31.68 -2.65
C ASP A 186 1.91 30.69 -3.82
N ILE A 187 0.98 29.73 -3.82
CA ILE A 187 0.94 28.65 -4.80
C ILE A 187 0.03 29.05 -5.97
N THR A 188 0.57 28.91 -7.18
CA THR A 188 -0.12 29.18 -8.45
C THR A 188 -0.20 27.92 -9.31
N ALA A 189 -1.25 27.79 -10.12
CA ALA A 189 -1.32 26.80 -11.18
C ALA A 189 -0.70 27.38 -12.46
N THR A 190 0.19 26.62 -13.09
CA THR A 190 0.89 26.98 -14.33
C THR A 190 0.52 26.02 -15.46
N LEU A 191 1.01 26.28 -16.68
CA LEU A 191 0.79 25.38 -17.82
C LEU A 191 1.40 23.99 -17.64
N THR A 192 2.39 23.82 -16.76
CA THR A 192 3.11 22.54 -16.56
C THR A 192 2.87 21.91 -15.19
N GLY A 193 2.25 22.62 -14.25
CA GLY A 193 1.99 22.10 -12.91
C GLY A 193 1.72 23.21 -11.91
N LEU A 194 2.43 23.20 -10.79
CA LEU A 194 2.32 24.23 -9.74
C LEU A 194 3.63 25.00 -9.61
N ALA A 195 3.53 26.28 -9.27
CA ALA A 195 4.65 27.09 -8.84
C ALA A 195 4.35 27.72 -7.47
N SER A 196 5.39 28.09 -6.74
CA SER A 196 5.29 28.83 -5.49
C SER A 196 6.22 30.04 -5.50
N THR A 197 6.04 30.97 -4.55
CA THR A 197 6.98 32.07 -4.32
C THR A 197 7.83 31.85 -3.07
N ALA A 198 7.24 31.24 -2.03
CA ALA A 198 7.87 31.05 -0.74
C ALA A 198 7.97 29.57 -0.32
N LEU A 199 6.90 28.78 -0.52
CA LEU A 199 6.94 27.35 -0.16
C LEU A 199 8.01 26.62 -0.98
N ASP A 200 8.95 25.96 -0.30
CA ASP A 200 9.96 25.12 -0.95
C ASP A 200 9.48 23.66 -1.01
N PHE A 201 9.10 23.20 -2.20
CA PHE A 201 8.60 21.85 -2.43
C PHE A 201 9.65 20.75 -2.18
N THR A 202 10.95 21.05 -2.26
CA THR A 202 12.02 20.08 -2.01
C THR A 202 12.14 19.72 -0.53
N THR A 203 11.62 20.58 0.36
CA THR A 203 11.64 20.36 1.81
C THR A 203 10.52 19.45 2.31
N LEU A 204 9.53 19.14 1.46
CA LEU A 204 8.29 18.45 1.85
C LEU A 204 8.40 16.91 1.83
N GLY A 205 9.56 16.36 1.46
CA GLY A 205 9.74 14.91 1.33
C GLY A 205 8.97 14.28 0.17
N LEU A 206 8.65 15.07 -0.86
CA LEU A 206 7.94 14.60 -2.05
C LEU A 206 8.86 13.73 -2.93
N SER A 207 8.27 12.82 -3.69
CA SER A 207 8.98 11.95 -4.64
C SER A 207 8.41 12.04 -6.05
N VAL A 208 9.28 11.92 -7.07
CA VAL A 208 8.84 11.79 -8.46
C VAL A 208 8.04 10.48 -8.63
N GLY A 209 6.88 10.55 -9.30
CA GLY A 209 5.91 9.46 -9.39
C GLY A 209 4.84 9.47 -8.28
N GLN A 210 4.99 10.33 -7.27
CA GLN A 210 3.98 10.49 -6.23
C GLN A 210 2.75 11.24 -6.74
N TRP A 211 1.58 10.82 -6.28
CA TRP A 211 0.32 11.51 -6.55
C TRP A 211 -0.02 12.52 -5.46
N VAL A 212 -0.55 13.66 -5.89
CA VAL A 212 -1.05 14.72 -5.01
C VAL A 212 -2.51 15.04 -5.36
N LYS A 213 -3.33 15.31 -4.35
CA LYS A 213 -4.63 15.96 -4.51
C LYS A 213 -4.48 17.44 -4.26
N ILE A 214 -4.85 18.25 -5.24
CA ILE A 214 -4.77 19.71 -5.18
C ILE A 214 -6.11 20.27 -4.70
N GLY A 215 -6.06 21.26 -3.81
CA GLY A 215 -7.20 21.96 -3.25
C GLY A 215 -7.81 21.27 -2.02
N GLY A 216 -8.40 22.08 -1.13
CA GLY A 216 -9.23 21.62 -0.01
C GLY A 216 -10.73 21.92 -0.22
N THR A 217 -11.56 21.57 0.77
CA THR A 217 -13.02 21.73 0.67
C THR A 217 -13.45 23.20 0.65
N ALA A 218 -12.85 24.05 1.49
CA ALA A 218 -13.21 25.48 1.58
C ALA A 218 -12.59 26.30 0.45
N ALA A 219 -13.29 27.36 0.00
CA ALA A 219 -12.88 28.20 -1.12
C ALA A 219 -11.48 28.83 -0.94
N GLY A 220 -11.08 29.14 0.29
CA GLY A 220 -9.75 29.69 0.61
C GLY A 220 -8.60 28.68 0.48
N TYR A 221 -8.89 27.38 0.33
CA TYR A 221 -7.90 26.31 0.27
C TYR A 221 -7.72 25.71 -1.13
N ARG A 222 -8.37 26.28 -2.15
CA ARG A 222 -8.46 25.69 -3.50
C ARG A 222 -8.46 26.78 -4.58
N PHE A 223 -8.00 26.48 -5.79
CA PHE A 223 -8.04 27.39 -6.92
C PHE A 223 -9.47 27.78 -7.29
N ASP A 224 -9.69 28.95 -7.91
CA ASP A 224 -11.02 29.28 -8.45
C ASP A 224 -11.32 28.46 -9.71
N THR A 225 -10.27 28.13 -10.46
CA THR A 225 -10.35 27.21 -11.59
C THR A 225 -10.54 25.77 -11.10
N ASP A 226 -11.75 25.23 -11.24
CA ASP A 226 -12.10 23.88 -10.77
C ASP A 226 -11.18 22.78 -11.33
N GLY A 227 -10.75 22.89 -12.60
CA GLY A 227 -9.86 21.93 -13.23
C GLY A 227 -8.44 21.89 -12.65
N CYS A 228 -8.06 22.86 -11.80
CA CYS A 228 -6.81 22.86 -11.06
C CYS A 228 -6.92 22.17 -9.68
N ASN A 229 -8.13 21.84 -9.21
CA ASN A 229 -8.39 21.24 -7.90
C ASN A 229 -8.51 19.71 -7.94
N VAL A 230 -7.56 19.07 -8.62
CA VAL A 230 -7.64 17.67 -9.06
C VAL A 230 -6.52 16.81 -8.50
N TRP A 231 -6.59 15.51 -8.77
CA TRP A 231 -5.46 14.61 -8.59
C TRP A 231 -4.49 14.75 -9.76
N ALA A 232 -3.20 14.85 -9.47
CA ALA A 232 -2.14 14.89 -10.47
C ALA A 232 -0.90 14.15 -9.94
N ARG A 233 -0.02 13.73 -10.85
CA ARG A 233 1.21 13.03 -10.51
C ARG A 233 2.42 13.91 -10.74
N ILE A 234 3.35 13.88 -9.79
CA ILE A 234 4.59 14.64 -9.81
C ILE A 234 5.56 13.99 -10.80
N ILE A 235 6.05 14.77 -11.77
CA ILE A 235 7.10 14.36 -12.70
C ILE A 235 8.39 15.17 -12.57
N GLY A 236 8.39 16.21 -11.73
CA GLY A 236 9.57 17.01 -11.46
C GLY A 236 9.38 17.84 -10.21
N ILE A 237 10.45 17.98 -9.42
CA ILE A 237 10.45 18.73 -8.16
C ILE A 237 11.64 19.68 -8.20
N ALA A 238 11.35 20.97 -8.07
CA ALA A 238 12.32 22.03 -7.79
C ALA A 238 11.79 22.86 -6.61
N ALA A 239 12.64 23.72 -6.03
CA ALA A 239 12.27 24.49 -4.84
C ALA A 239 10.91 25.18 -4.99
N HIS A 240 10.68 25.85 -6.11
CA HIS A 240 9.47 26.63 -6.35
C HIS A 240 8.64 26.16 -7.55
N ALA A 241 8.84 24.91 -8.00
CA ALA A 241 8.08 24.33 -9.09
C ALA A 241 7.84 22.83 -8.89
N LEU A 242 6.57 22.42 -9.02
CA LEU A 242 6.16 21.03 -9.18
C LEU A 242 5.64 20.83 -10.60
N THR A 243 6.37 20.07 -11.41
CA THR A 243 5.92 19.69 -12.75
C THR A 243 4.98 18.50 -12.61
N LEU A 244 3.81 18.56 -13.25
CA LEU A 244 2.72 17.60 -13.08
C LEU A 244 2.23 17.00 -14.40
N ASP A 245 1.91 15.72 -14.39
CA ASP A 245 1.16 15.04 -15.45
C ASP A 245 -0.14 14.40 -14.92
N ASN A 246 -0.82 13.62 -15.77
CA ASN A 246 -2.14 13.03 -15.49
C ASN A 246 -3.25 14.05 -15.14
N ARG A 247 -2.99 15.32 -15.43
CA ARG A 247 -3.91 16.45 -15.31
C ARG A 247 -5.12 16.28 -16.25
N PRO A 248 -6.29 16.83 -15.93
CA PRO A 248 -7.44 16.76 -16.82
C PRO A 248 -7.11 17.45 -18.15
N ALA A 249 -7.37 16.76 -19.25
CA ALA A 249 -7.09 17.28 -20.60
C ALA A 249 -7.90 18.56 -20.90
N ALA A 250 -9.09 18.68 -20.32
CA ALA A 250 -9.90 19.88 -20.35
C ALA A 250 -10.03 20.49 -18.94
N GLY A 251 -9.95 21.82 -18.85
CA GLY A 251 -10.20 22.55 -17.60
C GLY A 251 -8.96 22.90 -16.78
N TRP A 252 -7.78 22.33 -17.07
CA TRP A 252 -6.54 22.83 -16.48
C TRP A 252 -6.16 24.17 -17.12
N ALA A 253 -5.94 25.20 -16.30
CA ALA A 253 -5.54 26.53 -16.76
C ALA A 253 -4.53 27.18 -15.79
N VAL A 254 -4.02 28.35 -16.18
CA VAL A 254 -3.23 29.18 -15.27
C VAL A 254 -4.17 29.84 -14.26
N ASP A 255 -3.84 29.75 -12.98
CA ASP A 255 -4.60 30.34 -11.88
C ASP A 255 -3.62 30.91 -10.85
N ALA A 256 -3.76 32.19 -10.51
CA ALA A 256 -2.85 32.89 -9.62
C ALA A 256 -3.04 32.53 -8.13
N GLY A 257 -4.10 31.79 -7.76
CA GLY A 257 -4.37 31.44 -6.36
C GLY A 257 -4.47 32.66 -5.43
N ALA A 258 -4.83 33.84 -5.97
CA ALA A 258 -4.67 35.12 -5.31
C ALA A 258 -5.40 35.18 -3.96
N GLY A 259 -4.66 35.50 -2.88
CA GLY A 259 -5.21 35.58 -1.53
C GLY A 259 -5.58 34.24 -0.88
N LYS A 260 -5.31 33.10 -1.53
CA LYS A 260 -5.68 31.76 -1.04
C LYS A 260 -4.49 30.99 -0.51
N THR A 261 -4.71 30.21 0.54
CA THR A 261 -3.71 29.28 1.11
C THR A 261 -3.95 27.90 0.52
N ILE A 262 -3.50 27.68 -0.72
CA ILE A 262 -3.78 26.42 -1.44
C ILE A 262 -3.20 25.22 -0.69
N ARG A 263 -4.03 24.17 -0.56
CA ARG A 263 -3.63 22.91 0.07
C ARG A 263 -3.30 21.84 -0.97
N LEU A 264 -2.30 21.04 -0.65
CA LEU A 264 -1.91 19.84 -1.37
C LEU A 264 -2.01 18.67 -0.38
N TRP A 265 -2.60 17.56 -0.79
CA TRP A 265 -2.68 16.33 0.01
C TRP A 265 -1.87 15.23 -0.64
N PHE A 266 -1.05 14.57 0.15
CA PHE A 266 -0.16 13.50 -0.28
C PHE A 266 0.10 12.55 0.89
N GLY A 267 0.64 11.38 0.60
CA GLY A 267 0.91 10.38 1.63
C GLY A 267 2.09 9.50 1.27
N ASP A 268 2.11 8.32 1.87
CA ASP A 268 3.25 7.42 1.76
C ASP A 268 3.30 6.77 0.39
N THR A 269 4.51 6.46 -0.07
CA THR A 269 4.73 5.84 -1.37
C THR A 269 5.61 4.61 -1.25
N ILE A 270 5.42 3.65 -2.15
CA ILE A 270 6.31 2.50 -2.32
C ILE A 270 6.46 2.20 -3.80
N ARG A 271 7.64 1.73 -4.18
CA ARG A 271 7.99 1.29 -5.53
C ARG A 271 8.79 0.00 -5.46
N ASN A 272 8.74 -0.81 -6.52
CA ASN A 272 9.44 -2.09 -6.51
C ASN A 272 10.96 -1.90 -6.36
N GLY A 273 11.60 -2.76 -5.56
CA GLY A 273 13.00 -2.67 -5.15
C GLY A 273 13.68 -4.03 -5.05
N VAL A 274 14.69 -4.12 -4.18
CA VAL A 274 15.54 -5.33 -3.99
C VAL A 274 15.72 -5.68 -2.50
N ALA A 275 14.96 -5.05 -1.61
CA ALA A 275 15.01 -5.35 -0.18
C ALA A 275 14.35 -6.69 0.11
N ILE A 276 15.04 -7.54 0.88
CA ILE A 276 14.46 -8.80 1.35
C ILE A 276 13.56 -8.49 2.54
N ARG A 277 12.29 -8.82 2.38
CA ARG A 277 11.22 -8.57 3.34
C ARG A 277 10.37 -9.84 3.46
N SER A 278 10.25 -10.34 4.68
CA SER A 278 9.48 -11.53 5.02
C SER A 278 8.64 -11.27 6.26
N VAL A 279 7.66 -12.14 6.45
CA VAL A 279 6.77 -12.14 7.62
C VAL A 279 6.74 -13.54 8.24
N SER A 280 6.55 -13.60 9.56
CA SER A 280 6.08 -14.81 10.22
C SER A 280 4.56 -14.75 10.30
N LEU A 281 3.88 -15.80 9.85
CA LEU A 281 2.43 -15.94 9.90
C LEU A 281 2.04 -17.04 10.88
N GLU A 282 0.99 -16.82 11.66
CA GLU A 282 0.40 -17.82 12.56
C GLU A 282 -1.10 -17.97 12.27
N ARG A 283 -1.52 -19.24 12.13
CA ARG A 283 -2.94 -19.62 12.10
C ARG A 283 -3.33 -20.29 13.41
N GLY A 284 -4.23 -19.65 14.16
CA GLY A 284 -4.80 -20.19 15.39
C GLY A 284 -6.18 -20.82 15.16
N TYR A 285 -6.37 -22.07 15.60
CA TYR A 285 -7.63 -22.81 15.47
C TYR A 285 -8.46 -22.69 16.75
N MET A 286 -9.04 -21.51 16.94
CA MET A 286 -9.66 -21.05 18.19
C MET A 286 -10.94 -21.83 18.58
N GLY A 287 -11.43 -22.73 17.73
CA GLY A 287 -12.60 -23.58 18.00
C GLY A 287 -12.32 -24.87 18.76
N GLN A 288 -11.06 -25.20 18.99
CA GLN A 288 -10.66 -26.40 19.73
C GLN A 288 -10.63 -26.14 21.25
N THR A 289 -10.72 -27.19 22.06
CA THR A 289 -10.61 -27.09 23.54
C THR A 289 -9.26 -26.51 23.95
N THR A 290 -8.19 -27.03 23.35
CA THR A 290 -6.85 -26.46 23.37
C THR A 290 -6.54 -26.03 21.95
N PRO A 291 -6.45 -24.72 21.67
CA PRO A 291 -6.15 -24.24 20.32
C PRO A 291 -4.80 -24.76 19.83
N THR A 292 -4.78 -25.29 18.61
CA THR A 292 -3.56 -25.50 17.84
C THR A 292 -3.20 -24.21 17.12
N TYR A 293 -1.90 -23.93 17.04
CA TYR A 293 -1.31 -22.84 16.28
C TYR A 293 -0.34 -23.42 15.27
N ILE A 294 -0.43 -22.96 14.02
CA ILE A 294 0.53 -23.30 12.97
C ILE A 294 1.27 -22.03 12.60
N VAL A 295 2.58 -22.02 12.88
CA VAL A 295 3.50 -20.92 12.57
C VAL A 295 4.24 -21.24 11.27
N GLN A 296 4.40 -20.24 10.43
CA GLN A 296 5.13 -20.29 9.18
C GLN A 296 6.06 -19.08 9.13
N ALA A 297 7.36 -19.31 9.15
CA ALA A 297 8.41 -18.29 9.14
C ALA A 297 9.06 -18.15 7.75
N GLY A 298 9.71 -17.01 7.52
CA GLY A 298 10.36 -16.71 6.25
C GLY A 298 9.39 -16.51 5.10
N MET A 299 8.12 -16.19 5.38
CA MET A 299 7.09 -16.06 4.34
C MET A 299 7.35 -14.79 3.54
N ARG A 300 7.75 -14.95 2.28
CA ARG A 300 7.94 -13.86 1.32
C ARG A 300 6.82 -13.86 0.31
N VAL A 301 6.32 -12.68 -0.03
CA VAL A 301 5.25 -12.54 -1.03
C VAL A 301 5.84 -12.75 -2.42
N ASN A 302 5.43 -13.85 -3.06
CA ASN A 302 5.75 -14.12 -4.46
C ASN A 302 4.81 -13.37 -5.40
N THR A 303 3.51 -13.31 -5.07
CA THR A 303 2.53 -12.62 -5.92
C THR A 303 1.58 -11.78 -5.08
N LEU A 304 1.36 -10.53 -5.47
CA LEU A 304 0.33 -9.67 -4.92
C LEU A 304 -0.57 -9.17 -6.05
N GLU A 305 -1.87 -9.31 -5.85
CA GLU A 305 -2.88 -8.89 -6.82
C GLU A 305 -3.79 -7.82 -6.25
N PHE A 306 -4.05 -6.79 -7.06
CA PHE A 306 -5.04 -5.77 -6.78
C PHE A 306 -5.96 -5.64 -7.99
N GLY A 307 -7.27 -5.71 -7.80
CA GLY A 307 -8.19 -5.45 -8.91
C GLY A 307 -9.65 -5.44 -8.51
N GLY A 308 -10.48 -5.30 -9.53
CA GLY A 308 -11.92 -5.42 -9.38
C GLY A 308 -12.65 -5.13 -10.67
N ALA A 309 -13.95 -5.36 -10.61
CA ALA A 309 -14.86 -5.20 -11.74
C ALA A 309 -16.05 -4.33 -11.37
N ALA A 310 -16.73 -3.81 -12.38
CA ALA A 310 -17.94 -3.04 -12.17
C ALA A 310 -18.96 -3.83 -11.32
N LYS A 311 -19.56 -3.16 -10.34
CA LYS A 311 -20.55 -3.71 -9.38
C LYS A 311 -20.01 -4.84 -8.49
N LYS A 312 -18.69 -4.93 -8.29
CA LYS A 312 -18.05 -5.89 -7.38
C LYS A 312 -17.16 -5.18 -6.33
N PRO A 313 -16.84 -5.83 -5.20
CA PRO A 313 -15.79 -5.35 -4.31
C PRO A 313 -14.43 -5.33 -5.02
N ALA A 314 -13.52 -4.50 -4.53
CA ALA A 314 -12.11 -4.60 -4.87
C ALA A 314 -11.51 -5.81 -4.14
N THR A 315 -10.90 -6.74 -4.88
CA THR A 315 -10.35 -7.98 -4.34
C THR A 315 -8.88 -8.12 -4.66
N GLY A 316 -8.20 -8.94 -3.89
CA GLY A 316 -6.79 -9.24 -4.08
C GLY A 316 -6.42 -10.60 -3.57
N SER A 317 -5.21 -10.99 -3.90
CA SER A 317 -4.60 -12.20 -3.37
C SER A 317 -3.14 -11.96 -3.03
N VAL A 318 -2.67 -12.63 -1.99
CA VAL A 318 -1.29 -12.58 -1.52
C VAL A 318 -0.77 -14.01 -1.47
N SER A 319 0.15 -14.35 -2.37
CA SER A 319 0.74 -15.68 -2.48
C SER A 319 2.16 -15.66 -1.93
N PHE A 320 2.50 -16.65 -1.12
CA PHE A 320 3.74 -16.73 -0.38
C PHE A 320 4.57 -17.95 -0.74
N MET A 321 5.87 -17.80 -0.57
CA MET A 321 6.84 -18.88 -0.46
C MET A 321 7.63 -18.69 0.84
N GLY A 322 7.76 -19.74 1.66
CA GLY A 322 8.32 -19.66 3.00
C GLY A 322 9.41 -20.69 3.27
N MET A 323 10.14 -20.51 4.37
CA MET A 323 11.33 -21.30 4.71
C MET A 323 11.01 -22.47 5.66
N GLY A 324 10.11 -22.28 6.62
CA GLY A 324 9.77 -23.34 7.55
C GLY A 324 8.52 -23.07 8.35
N GLY A 325 7.97 -24.12 8.94
CA GLY A 325 6.82 -24.00 9.81
C GLY A 325 6.74 -25.13 10.83
N GLY A 326 5.95 -24.87 11.88
CA GLY A 326 5.73 -25.80 12.97
C GLY A 326 4.34 -25.63 13.55
N SER A 327 3.85 -26.66 14.21
CA SER A 327 2.59 -26.59 14.95
C SER A 327 2.82 -26.75 16.44
N GLY A 328 2.02 -26.07 17.25
CA GLY A 328 2.08 -26.15 18.70
C GLY A 328 0.75 -25.77 19.34
N THR A 329 0.74 -25.70 20.66
CA THR A 329 -0.42 -25.29 21.47
C THR A 329 -0.21 -23.97 22.19
N VAL A 330 0.92 -23.31 21.94
CA VAL A 330 1.28 -21.99 22.47
C VAL A 330 1.27 -21.01 21.30
N SER A 331 0.59 -19.88 21.46
CA SER A 331 0.60 -18.81 20.46
C SER A 331 1.89 -18.01 20.56
N LEU A 332 2.33 -17.44 19.45
CA LEU A 332 3.43 -16.47 19.42
C LEU A 332 3.08 -15.18 20.18
N ASP A 333 1.78 -14.85 20.26
CA ASP A 333 1.24 -13.69 20.97
C ASP A 333 -0.20 -14.00 21.40
N ASP A 334 -0.43 -14.05 22.71
CA ASP A 334 -1.74 -14.32 23.28
C ASP A 334 -2.71 -13.13 23.13
N THR A 335 -2.17 -11.92 22.93
CA THR A 335 -2.92 -10.66 22.83
C THR A 335 -2.55 -9.88 21.56
N PRO A 336 -2.73 -10.49 20.37
CA PRO A 336 -2.34 -9.84 19.12
C PRO A 336 -3.18 -8.59 18.86
N ASP A 337 -2.53 -7.56 18.31
CA ASP A 337 -3.19 -6.32 17.89
C ASP A 337 -4.36 -6.64 16.94
N GLU A 338 -5.44 -5.89 17.10
CA GLU A 338 -6.62 -6.05 16.25
C GLU A 338 -6.32 -5.66 14.80
N ALA A 339 -7.01 -6.33 13.87
CA ALA A 339 -6.95 -5.96 12.47
C ALA A 339 -7.57 -4.56 12.28
N PRO A 340 -7.20 -3.82 11.21
CA PRO A 340 -7.81 -2.53 10.92
C PRO A 340 -9.34 -2.59 10.96
N ASP A 341 -9.92 -1.78 11.86
CA ASP A 341 -11.35 -1.78 12.15
C ASP A 341 -12.18 -1.56 10.88
N MET A 342 -13.28 -2.30 10.75
CA MET A 342 -14.10 -2.26 9.54
C MET A 342 -14.91 -0.97 9.40
N ALA A 343 -15.27 -0.32 10.51
CA ALA A 343 -15.99 0.94 10.45
C ALA A 343 -15.04 2.10 10.07
N ALA A 344 -13.83 2.11 10.63
CA ALA A 344 -12.80 3.09 10.31
C ALA A 344 -12.18 2.86 8.92
N TYR A 345 -11.96 1.61 8.52
CA TYR A 345 -11.32 1.20 7.26
C TYR A 345 -12.20 0.21 6.49
N PRO A 346 -13.35 0.65 5.94
CA PRO A 346 -14.28 -0.23 5.27
C PRO A 346 -13.73 -0.79 3.96
N VAL A 347 -14.22 -1.97 3.58
CA VAL A 347 -13.94 -2.57 2.25
C VAL A 347 -14.37 -1.61 1.14
N MET A 348 -13.61 -1.55 0.06
CA MET A 348 -13.88 -0.68 -1.09
C MET A 348 -14.68 -1.42 -2.17
N ALA A 349 -15.80 -0.84 -2.61
CA ALA A 349 -16.59 -1.32 -3.73
C ALA A 349 -16.10 -0.66 -5.02
N PHE A 350 -15.73 -1.46 -6.02
CA PHE A 350 -14.98 -0.95 -7.17
C PHE A 350 -15.73 0.15 -7.93
N SER A 351 -17.00 -0.05 -8.29
CA SER A 351 -17.78 0.98 -9.00
C SER A 351 -18.11 2.22 -8.18
N ALA A 352 -18.17 2.12 -6.85
CA ALA A 352 -18.54 3.25 -6.00
C ALA A 352 -17.33 4.01 -5.46
N ASN A 353 -16.15 3.39 -5.48
CA ASN A 353 -14.93 3.91 -4.88
C ASN A 353 -13.79 4.06 -5.89
N CYS A 354 -13.91 3.59 -7.13
CA CYS A 354 -12.91 3.86 -8.16
C CYS A 354 -13.09 5.27 -8.72
N GLY A 355 -12.19 6.18 -8.35
CA GLY A 355 -12.21 7.58 -8.79
C GLY A 355 -11.47 7.82 -10.11
N ARG A 356 -10.70 6.84 -10.61
CA ARG A 356 -9.99 6.90 -11.90
C ARG A 356 -9.50 5.54 -12.34
N ILE A 357 -9.64 5.24 -13.62
CA ILE A 357 -8.74 4.35 -14.37
C ILE A 357 -8.16 5.19 -15.51
N GLY A 358 -6.85 5.34 -15.56
CA GLY A 358 -6.17 6.15 -16.57
C GLY A 358 -5.23 5.32 -17.43
N VAL A 359 -5.14 5.67 -18.72
CA VAL A 359 -4.21 5.10 -19.70
C VAL A 359 -3.55 6.25 -20.45
N GLY A 360 -2.22 6.26 -20.53
CA GLY A 360 -1.47 7.28 -21.28
C GLY A 360 -1.67 8.71 -20.78
N GLY A 361 -1.87 8.90 -19.47
CA GLY A 361 -2.08 10.22 -18.86
C GLY A 361 -3.54 10.70 -18.83
N SER A 362 -4.44 10.05 -19.59
CA SER A 362 -5.86 10.41 -19.66
C SER A 362 -6.72 9.41 -18.89
N ALA A 363 -7.80 9.89 -18.25
CA ALA A 363 -8.78 9.00 -17.64
C ALA A 363 -9.63 8.33 -18.73
N LEU A 364 -9.84 7.01 -18.61
CA LEU A 364 -10.79 6.29 -19.45
C LEU A 364 -12.21 6.77 -19.14
N GLY A 365 -13.00 6.92 -20.19
CA GLY A 365 -14.37 7.41 -20.13
C GLY A 365 -15.09 7.10 -21.43
N ARG A 366 -16.13 7.85 -21.78
CA ARG A 366 -16.81 7.68 -23.06
C ARG A 366 -15.82 7.82 -24.23
N PRO A 367 -15.81 6.93 -25.23
CA PRO A 367 -16.68 5.76 -25.39
C PRO A 367 -16.08 4.44 -24.86
N ASP A 368 -14.86 4.44 -24.34
CA ASP A 368 -14.07 3.27 -23.91
C ASP A 368 -14.10 3.03 -22.39
N TRP A 369 -15.28 3.08 -21.76
CA TRP A 369 -15.37 2.90 -20.30
C TRP A 369 -14.77 1.56 -19.87
N ALA A 370 -14.01 1.59 -18.77
CA ALA A 370 -13.45 0.39 -18.16
C ALA A 370 -14.53 -0.39 -17.39
N ARG A 371 -14.51 -1.72 -17.55
CA ARG A 371 -15.37 -2.70 -16.91
C ARG A 371 -14.63 -3.43 -15.78
N SER A 372 -13.33 -3.68 -15.94
CA SER A 372 -12.46 -4.18 -14.88
C SER A 372 -11.01 -3.76 -15.07
N ILE A 373 -10.24 -3.84 -13.99
CA ILE A 373 -8.78 -3.72 -14.01
C ILE A 373 -8.17 -4.66 -12.97
N LYS A 374 -7.00 -5.20 -13.28
CA LYS A 374 -6.18 -6.00 -12.35
C LYS A 374 -4.71 -5.63 -12.52
N PHE A 375 -4.03 -5.39 -11.40
CA PHE A 375 -2.59 -5.31 -11.28
C PHE A 375 -2.09 -6.58 -10.62
N THR A 376 -1.01 -7.13 -11.16
CA THR A 376 -0.30 -8.27 -10.59
C THR A 376 1.17 -7.93 -10.52
N ILE A 377 1.78 -8.06 -9.34
CA ILE A 377 3.24 -8.17 -9.18
C ILE A 377 3.58 -9.63 -8.92
N ASN A 378 4.55 -10.16 -9.67
CA ASN A 378 5.09 -11.49 -9.50
C ASN A 378 6.62 -11.40 -9.36
N ASN A 379 7.15 -11.79 -8.21
CA ASN A 379 8.58 -11.72 -7.89
C ASN A 379 9.39 -12.92 -8.39
N ASN A 380 8.72 -13.94 -8.96
CA ASN A 380 9.34 -15.16 -9.46
C ASN A 380 10.30 -15.79 -8.44
N LEU A 381 9.87 -15.81 -7.17
CA LEU A 381 10.63 -16.34 -6.06
C LEU A 381 10.89 -17.84 -6.24
N ARG A 382 12.03 -18.31 -5.74
CA ARG A 382 12.43 -19.71 -5.80
C ARG A 382 12.97 -20.16 -4.46
N ALA A 383 12.47 -21.30 -3.98
CA ALA A 383 13.02 -21.96 -2.81
C ALA A 383 14.42 -22.49 -3.15
N ARG A 384 15.34 -22.37 -2.19
CA ARG A 384 16.64 -23.02 -2.21
C ARG A 384 16.70 -23.97 -1.04
N ASP A 385 16.76 -25.25 -1.36
CA ASP A 385 16.93 -26.32 -0.40
C ASP A 385 18.42 -26.59 -0.18
N ALA A 386 18.77 -26.99 1.04
CA ALA A 386 20.12 -27.42 1.39
C ALA A 386 20.06 -28.76 2.13
N LEU A 387 21.11 -29.56 2.01
CA LEU A 387 21.23 -30.84 2.72
C LEU A 387 21.40 -30.62 4.24
N SER A 388 22.04 -29.52 4.64
CA SER A 388 22.21 -29.09 6.03
C SER A 388 22.30 -27.56 6.11
N ASP A 389 21.98 -27.01 7.28
CA ASP A 389 22.19 -25.59 7.60
C ASP A 389 23.27 -25.50 8.69
N GLY A 390 24.54 -25.52 8.26
CA GLY A 390 25.67 -25.69 9.16
C GLY A 390 25.63 -27.04 9.88
N ASP A 391 25.70 -27.00 11.22
CA ASP A 391 25.58 -28.17 12.10
C ASP A 391 24.12 -28.54 12.43
N ALA A 392 23.14 -27.85 11.83
CA ALA A 392 21.71 -28.10 12.01
C ALA A 392 21.07 -28.79 10.80
N PHE A 393 19.96 -29.50 11.04
CA PHE A 393 19.12 -30.05 9.99
C PHE A 393 18.35 -28.94 9.27
N SER A 394 18.21 -29.04 7.94
CA SER A 394 17.42 -28.11 7.14
C SER A 394 16.23 -28.82 6.48
N PRO A 395 15.16 -29.12 7.22
CA PRO A 395 14.01 -29.82 6.65
C PRO A 395 13.23 -28.96 5.64
N GLY A 396 13.37 -27.63 5.65
CA GLY A 396 12.75 -26.74 4.66
C GLY A 396 13.78 -25.91 3.89
N PRO A 397 13.33 -25.04 2.97
CA PRO A 397 14.22 -24.14 2.23
C PRO A 397 15.06 -23.25 3.16
N VAL A 398 16.37 -23.18 2.94
CA VAL A 398 17.30 -22.30 3.69
C VAL A 398 17.24 -20.84 3.23
N GLU A 399 16.74 -20.62 2.02
CA GLU A 399 16.61 -19.28 1.45
C GLU A 399 15.45 -19.29 0.45
N ILE A 400 14.69 -18.20 0.43
CA ILE A 400 13.80 -17.90 -0.69
C ILE A 400 14.49 -16.84 -1.53
N ALA A 401 14.99 -17.25 -2.69
CA ALA A 401 15.78 -16.40 -3.58
C ALA A 401 14.90 -15.58 -4.53
N ASP A 402 15.41 -14.41 -4.89
CA ASP A 402 14.73 -13.48 -5.81
C ASP A 402 14.72 -13.99 -7.26
N GLY A 403 13.65 -13.61 -7.97
CA GLY A 403 13.54 -13.68 -9.42
C GLY A 403 13.35 -12.28 -10.02
N SER A 404 12.95 -12.22 -11.29
CA SER A 404 12.55 -10.95 -11.89
C SER A 404 11.25 -10.46 -11.28
N CYS A 405 11.14 -9.16 -11.02
CA CYS A 405 9.87 -8.51 -10.72
C CYS A 405 9.12 -8.32 -12.04
N ASP A 406 8.09 -9.13 -12.25
CA ASP A 406 7.20 -9.04 -13.40
C ASP A 406 5.90 -8.38 -12.97
N VAL A 407 5.56 -7.26 -13.61
CA VAL A 407 4.32 -6.54 -13.34
C VAL A 407 3.42 -6.61 -14.58
N ALA A 408 2.19 -7.07 -14.38
CA ALA A 408 1.17 -7.15 -15.40
C ALA A 408 -0.04 -6.31 -15.03
N VAL A 409 -0.67 -5.70 -16.04
CA VAL A 409 -1.94 -5.00 -15.88
C VAL A 409 -2.93 -5.53 -16.91
N GLU A 410 -4.10 -5.96 -16.47
CA GLU A 410 -5.18 -6.43 -17.32
C GLU A 410 -6.31 -5.42 -17.25
N LEU A 411 -6.77 -4.98 -18.42
CA LEU A 411 -7.97 -4.16 -18.56
C LEU A 411 -9.06 -4.94 -19.28
N ASP A 412 -10.29 -4.55 -19.02
CA ASP A 412 -11.45 -4.91 -19.82
C ASP A 412 -12.25 -3.64 -20.04
N THR A 413 -12.41 -3.22 -21.30
CA THR A 413 -13.10 -1.98 -21.66
C THR A 413 -14.19 -2.25 -22.69
N PHE A 414 -15.16 -1.35 -22.77
CA PHE A 414 -15.91 -1.22 -24.02
C PHE A 414 -14.96 -0.81 -25.14
N PHE A 415 -15.23 -1.26 -26.36
CA PHE A 415 -14.48 -0.89 -27.55
C PHE A 415 -15.28 0.13 -28.35
N GLY A 416 -15.16 1.40 -27.96
CA GLY A 416 -15.84 2.52 -28.57
C GLY A 416 -14.97 3.36 -29.51
N SER A 417 -13.64 3.26 -29.39
CA SER A 417 -12.66 3.90 -30.27
C SER A 417 -11.45 3.00 -30.56
N SER A 418 -10.72 3.30 -31.64
CA SER A 418 -9.50 2.56 -31.99
C SER A 418 -8.29 2.93 -31.13
N SER A 419 -8.39 3.85 -30.17
CA SER A 419 -7.24 4.41 -29.45
C SER A 419 -6.47 3.35 -28.66
N LEU A 420 -7.17 2.51 -27.88
CA LEU A 420 -6.55 1.43 -27.13
C LEU A 420 -6.02 0.33 -28.04
N LEU A 421 -6.71 0.02 -29.14
CA LEU A 421 -6.24 -0.96 -30.13
C LEU A 421 -4.94 -0.49 -30.80
N GLN A 422 -4.84 0.79 -31.15
CA GLN A 422 -3.63 1.37 -31.74
C GLN A 422 -2.43 1.26 -30.80
N LEU A 423 -2.61 1.35 -29.48
CA LEU A 423 -1.53 1.12 -28.51
C LEU A 423 -1.02 -0.33 -28.57
N ILE A 424 -1.92 -1.30 -28.82
CA ILE A 424 -1.58 -2.71 -29.00
C ILE A 424 -0.81 -2.90 -30.31
N GLU A 425 -1.34 -2.38 -31.42
CA GLU A 425 -0.77 -2.55 -32.76
C GLU A 425 0.61 -1.89 -32.92
N THR A 426 0.82 -0.75 -32.26
CA THR A 426 2.09 0.01 -32.35
C THR A 426 3.10 -0.38 -31.27
N GLY A 427 2.68 -1.08 -30.21
CA GLY A 427 3.52 -1.38 -29.06
C GLY A 427 3.97 -0.13 -28.28
N GLN A 428 3.27 1.00 -28.44
CA GLN A 428 3.60 2.25 -27.76
C GLN A 428 3.58 2.05 -26.23
N GLN A 429 4.59 2.56 -25.55
CA GLN A 429 4.63 2.51 -24.09
C GLN A 429 3.72 3.57 -23.47
N VAL A 430 2.89 3.17 -22.52
CA VAL A 430 1.96 4.05 -21.80
C VAL A 430 1.96 3.75 -20.30
N GLY A 431 1.61 4.73 -19.48
CA GLY A 431 1.31 4.48 -18.07
C GLY A 431 -0.15 4.08 -17.86
N VAL A 432 -0.41 3.16 -16.92
CA VAL A 432 -1.76 2.84 -16.46
C VAL A 432 -1.86 3.05 -14.96
N ASN A 433 -2.90 3.73 -14.51
CA ASN A 433 -3.18 3.97 -13.09
C ASN A 433 -4.62 3.68 -12.72
N CYS A 434 -4.82 3.33 -11.44
CA CYS A 434 -6.13 3.19 -10.83
C CYS A 434 -6.14 3.85 -9.45
N ARG A 435 -7.12 4.73 -9.21
CA ARG A 435 -7.36 5.34 -7.91
C ARG A 435 -8.62 4.76 -7.28
N LEU A 436 -8.48 4.17 -6.09
CA LEU A 436 -9.59 3.84 -5.21
C LEU A 436 -9.61 4.79 -4.04
N GLU A 437 -10.80 5.25 -3.68
CA GLU A 437 -11.01 6.22 -2.61
C GLU A 437 -12.28 5.94 -1.80
N LYS A 438 -12.16 6.02 -0.48
CA LYS A 438 -13.28 5.83 0.46
C LYS A 438 -12.97 6.49 1.80
N GLY A 439 -13.92 7.26 2.33
CA GLY A 439 -13.79 7.87 3.66
C GLY A 439 -12.63 8.86 3.78
N GLY A 440 -12.36 9.67 2.76
CA GLY A 440 -11.26 10.65 2.76
C GLY A 440 -9.86 10.04 2.65
N ARG A 441 -9.77 8.76 2.27
CA ARG A 441 -8.54 8.02 2.03
C ARG A 441 -8.48 7.55 0.59
N ALA A 442 -7.28 7.51 0.03
CA ALA A 442 -7.07 7.03 -1.32
C ALA A 442 -5.88 6.08 -1.43
N MET A 443 -5.98 5.16 -2.37
CA MET A 443 -4.90 4.28 -2.80
C MET A 443 -4.78 4.39 -4.32
N ILE A 444 -3.57 4.66 -4.80
CA ILE A 444 -3.31 4.82 -6.23
C ILE A 444 -2.25 3.81 -6.66
N TRP A 445 -2.69 2.84 -7.46
CA TRP A 445 -1.84 1.87 -8.14
C TRP A 445 -1.43 2.42 -9.48
N GLU A 446 -0.15 2.34 -9.80
CA GLU A 446 0.35 2.84 -11.06
C GLU A 446 1.52 2.03 -11.60
N ALA A 447 1.37 1.56 -12.84
CA ALA A 447 2.48 1.07 -13.63
C ALA A 447 2.82 2.15 -14.67
N PRO A 448 3.92 2.90 -14.48
CA PRO A 448 4.21 4.12 -15.24
C PRO A 448 4.59 3.85 -16.70
N ARG A 449 5.07 2.64 -17.02
CA ARG A 449 5.52 2.26 -18.35
C ARG A 449 5.16 0.81 -18.67
N LEU A 450 4.13 0.65 -19.47
CA LEU A 450 3.56 -0.62 -19.91
C LEU A 450 3.55 -0.70 -21.43
N THR A 451 3.72 -1.92 -21.97
CA THR A 451 3.44 -2.24 -23.37
C THR A 451 2.32 -3.28 -23.41
N ALA A 452 1.29 -3.02 -24.20
CA ALA A 452 0.24 -4.01 -24.44
C ALA A 452 0.80 -5.15 -25.31
N LYS A 453 0.61 -6.40 -24.89
CA LYS A 453 1.11 -7.58 -25.60
C LYS A 453 0.04 -8.28 -26.42
N GLU A 454 -1.22 -8.12 -26.01
CA GLU A 454 -2.35 -8.81 -26.60
C GLU A 454 -3.65 -8.08 -26.26
N GLY A 455 -4.69 -8.34 -27.05
CA GLY A 455 -6.02 -7.78 -26.94
C GLY A 455 -6.61 -7.56 -28.33
N ASP A 456 -7.82 -8.04 -28.56
CA ASP A 456 -8.54 -7.93 -29.83
C ASP A 456 -10.01 -7.61 -29.52
N PRO A 457 -10.72 -6.78 -30.30
CA PRO A 457 -12.13 -6.51 -30.06
C PRO A 457 -12.98 -7.78 -30.16
N ALA A 458 -13.57 -8.17 -29.04
CA ALA A 458 -14.43 -9.33 -28.94
C ALA A 458 -15.89 -8.96 -29.29
N VAL A 459 -16.47 -9.70 -30.23
CA VAL A 459 -17.89 -9.60 -30.61
C VAL A 459 -18.68 -10.71 -29.91
N GLY A 460 -19.33 -10.36 -28.79
CA GLY A 460 -20.01 -11.33 -27.90
C GLY A 460 -21.29 -11.98 -28.45
N GLY A 461 -21.75 -11.57 -29.64
CA GLY A 461 -22.95 -12.10 -30.29
C GLY A 461 -24.14 -11.13 -30.28
N LYS A 462 -25.34 -11.65 -30.57
CA LYS A 462 -26.57 -10.83 -30.67
C LYS A 462 -26.87 -10.14 -29.34
N ASN A 463 -27.15 -8.83 -29.39
CA ASN A 463 -27.51 -7.97 -28.24
C ASN A 463 -26.42 -7.87 -27.15
N GLN A 464 -25.14 -7.89 -27.54
CA GLN A 464 -24.01 -7.64 -26.63
C GLN A 464 -23.13 -6.50 -27.15
N ASP A 465 -22.46 -5.81 -26.24
CA ASP A 465 -21.48 -4.77 -26.57
C ASP A 465 -20.16 -5.38 -27.06
N VAL A 466 -19.45 -4.65 -27.90
CA VAL A 466 -18.07 -5.00 -28.32
C VAL A 466 -17.09 -4.52 -27.26
N THR A 467 -16.14 -5.37 -26.90
CA THR A 467 -15.23 -5.12 -25.78
C THR A 467 -13.78 -5.38 -26.18
N LEU A 468 -12.84 -4.68 -25.57
CA LEU A 468 -11.41 -4.91 -25.75
C LEU A 468 -10.79 -5.22 -24.39
N ALA A 469 -10.01 -6.29 -24.32
CA ALA A 469 -9.35 -6.73 -23.09
C ALA A 469 -7.82 -6.70 -23.25
N PRO A 470 -7.19 -5.51 -23.22
CA PRO A 470 -5.76 -5.41 -23.40
C PRO A 470 -5.01 -5.91 -22.17
N ARG A 471 -3.97 -6.70 -22.39
CA ARG A 471 -3.05 -7.21 -21.36
C ARG A 471 -1.69 -6.58 -21.55
N PHE A 472 -1.23 -5.93 -20.49
CA PHE A 472 -0.01 -5.14 -20.48
C PHE A 472 1.08 -5.80 -19.64
N SER A 473 2.33 -5.61 -20.04
CA SER A 473 3.50 -5.92 -19.21
C SER A 473 4.35 -4.68 -18.97
N ALA A 474 4.83 -4.54 -17.74
CA ALA A 474 5.64 -3.39 -17.34
C ALA A 474 7.11 -3.55 -17.72
N SER A 475 7.71 -2.42 -18.05
CA SER A 475 9.15 -2.25 -18.15
C SER A 475 9.60 -1.15 -17.21
N LYS A 476 10.90 -1.10 -16.89
CA LYS A 476 11.44 -0.03 -16.06
C LYS A 476 11.16 1.33 -16.72
N ASP A 477 10.50 2.20 -15.96
CA ASP A 477 10.33 3.60 -16.30
C ASP A 477 11.59 4.39 -15.92
N SER A 478 12.08 5.25 -16.82
CA SER A 478 13.31 6.01 -16.60
C SER A 478 13.13 7.16 -15.62
N LEU A 479 11.91 7.70 -15.51
CA LEU A 479 11.60 8.83 -14.65
C LEU A 479 11.50 8.41 -13.17
N THR A 480 10.73 7.35 -12.90
CA THR A 480 10.48 6.84 -11.55
C THR A 480 11.45 5.75 -11.13
N GLY A 481 12.16 5.14 -12.08
CA GLY A 481 13.03 3.99 -11.85
C GLY A 481 12.30 2.71 -11.49
N ALA A 482 10.97 2.65 -11.68
CA ALA A 482 10.09 1.58 -11.20
C ALA A 482 9.28 0.92 -12.34
N GLN A 483 8.75 -0.27 -12.07
CA GLN A 483 7.70 -0.93 -12.86
C GLN A 483 6.32 -0.75 -12.23
N LEU A 484 6.25 -0.65 -10.90
CA LEU A 484 5.00 -0.44 -10.15
C LEU A 484 5.23 0.53 -8.99
N LEU A 485 4.28 1.44 -8.80
CA LEU A 485 4.19 2.34 -7.67
C LEU A 485 2.84 2.17 -6.99
N LEU A 486 2.85 2.36 -5.67
CA LEU A 486 1.66 2.46 -4.86
C LEU A 486 1.75 3.68 -3.97
N ASN A 487 0.72 4.53 -4.03
CA ASN A 487 0.56 5.68 -3.16
C ASN A 487 -0.59 5.40 -2.19
N ARG A 488 -0.38 5.63 -0.89
CA ARG A 488 -1.46 5.63 0.11
C ARG A 488 -1.61 7.02 0.70
N ILE A 489 -2.80 7.60 0.56
CA ILE A 489 -3.13 8.92 1.08
C ILE A 489 -4.12 8.71 2.24
N GLU A 490 -3.65 8.96 3.46
CA GLU A 490 -4.42 8.68 4.67
C GLU A 490 -5.51 9.73 4.95
N TYR A 491 -5.38 10.91 4.36
CA TYR A 491 -6.36 11.98 4.50
C TYR A 491 -6.27 12.95 3.33
N TYR A 492 -7.42 13.36 2.79
CA TYR A 492 -7.56 14.49 1.90
C TYR A 492 -8.94 15.13 2.06
N GLN A 493 -9.10 16.35 1.53
CA GLN A 493 -10.33 17.16 1.59
C GLN A 493 -10.96 17.42 0.22
#